data_AF-A0A430Q3M8-F1
#
_entry.id   AF-A0A430Q3M8-F1
#
_cell.length_a   1.000
_cell.length_b   1.000
_cell.length_c   1.000
_cell.angle_alpha   90.00
_cell.angle_beta   90.00
_cell.angle_gamma   90.00
#
_symmetry.space_group_name_H-M   'P 1'
#
loop_
_entity.id
_entity.type
_entity.pdbx_description
1 polymer ?
#
loop_
_entity_poly.entity_id
_entity_poly.type
_entity_poly.pdbx_seq_one_letter_code
_entity_poly.pdbx_strand_id
1 'polypeptide(L)'
;MHRVSDVPVILFNPYLTCNLCRGYLIDATTIVECLHSFCRSCILTYLKLNTTCPVCATLLHKTKPHCAIRPDRALQSIVYKLIPNLFEKEMLCRRKFYEGEYLCSTFLLNFKQILTFRPC
;
A
#
# COMPACT_ATOMS: atom_id res chain seq x y z
N MET A 1 -17.62 -22.01 -21.43
CA MET A 1 -16.89 -20.94 -22.16
C MET A 1 -16.82 -19.71 -21.26
N HIS A 2 -15.66 -19.41 -20.69
CA HIS A 2 -15.47 -18.13 -20.02
C HIS A 2 -15.35 -17.06 -21.10
N ARG A 3 -16.36 -16.19 -21.21
CA ARG A 3 -16.31 -15.02 -22.08
C ARG A 3 -15.30 -14.06 -21.45
N VAL A 4 -14.12 -13.93 -22.05
CA VAL A 4 -13.13 -12.93 -21.63
C VAL A 4 -13.61 -11.58 -22.18
N SER A 5 -13.92 -10.66 -21.28
CA SER A 5 -14.20 -9.27 -21.63
C SER A 5 -12.93 -8.46 -21.49
N ASP A 6 -12.46 -7.89 -22.60
CA ASP A 6 -11.27 -7.02 -22.62
C ASP A 6 -11.64 -5.64 -22.05
N VAL A 7 -11.50 -5.49 -20.74
CA VAL A 7 -11.76 -4.23 -20.03
C VAL A 7 -10.43 -3.47 -19.84
N PRO A 8 -10.35 -2.18 -20.24
CA PRO A 8 -9.14 -1.39 -20.02
C PRO A 8 -8.80 -1.26 -18.53
N VAL A 9 -7.58 -1.65 -18.17
CA VAL A 9 -7.09 -1.63 -16.77
C VAL A 9 -7.16 -0.23 -16.14
N ILE A 10 -7.00 0.83 -16.96
CA ILE A 10 -7.03 2.23 -16.52
C ILE A 10 -8.32 2.61 -15.78
N LEU A 11 -9.43 1.94 -16.08
CA LEU A 11 -10.72 2.17 -15.42
C LEU A 11 -10.70 1.79 -13.93
N PHE A 12 -9.80 0.89 -13.53
CA PHE A 12 -9.66 0.44 -12.16
C PHE A 12 -8.68 1.28 -11.34
N ASN A 13 -7.90 2.17 -11.98
CA ASN A 13 -6.86 2.95 -11.30
C ASN A 13 -7.36 3.67 -10.03
N PRO A 14 -8.53 4.35 -10.01
CA PRO A 14 -9.02 5.02 -8.80
C PRO A 14 -9.17 4.11 -7.58
N TYR A 15 -9.37 2.81 -7.80
CA TYR A 15 -9.56 1.80 -6.75
C TYR A 15 -8.27 1.04 -6.39
N LEU A 16 -7.22 1.16 -7.21
CA LEU A 16 -5.97 0.42 -7.07
C LEU A 16 -4.78 1.31 -6.70
N THR A 17 -4.97 2.64 -6.63
CA THR A 17 -3.94 3.62 -6.29
C THR A 17 -4.03 4.13 -4.86
N CYS A 18 -2.89 4.43 -4.26
CA CYS A 18 -2.77 4.99 -2.92
C CYS A 18 -2.86 6.53 -2.95
N ASN A 19 -3.76 7.11 -2.15
CA ASN A 19 -3.92 8.57 -2.07
C ASN A 19 -2.72 9.32 -1.48
N LEU A 20 -1.81 8.64 -0.76
CA LEU A 20 -0.64 9.26 -0.15
C LEU A 20 0.56 9.36 -1.11
N CYS A 21 0.82 8.32 -1.92
CA CYS A 21 1.95 8.29 -2.85
C CYS A 21 1.57 8.44 -4.32
N ARG A 22 0.27 8.37 -4.66
CA ARG A 22 -0.26 8.42 -6.03
C ARG A 22 0.20 7.26 -6.94
N GLY A 23 0.86 6.25 -6.39
CA GLY A 23 1.20 5.00 -7.09
C GLY A 23 0.20 3.88 -6.79
N TYR A 24 0.37 2.72 -7.41
CA TYR A 24 -0.41 1.52 -7.08
C TYR A 24 -0.17 1.05 -5.64
N LEU A 25 -1.17 0.40 -5.05
CA LEU A 25 -1.08 -0.14 -3.70
C LEU A 25 -0.02 -1.25 -3.62
N ILE A 26 0.97 -1.04 -2.75
CA ILE A 26 1.99 -2.01 -2.37
C ILE A 26 1.85 -2.31 -0.87
N ASP A 27 1.73 -3.59 -0.55
CA ASP A 27 1.36 -4.08 0.79
C ASP A 27 0.11 -3.34 1.32
N ALA A 28 -0.99 -3.43 0.57
CA ALA A 28 -2.26 -2.77 0.84
C ALA A 28 -2.66 -2.94 2.30
N THR A 29 -2.97 -1.81 2.94
CA THR A 29 -3.33 -1.71 4.35
C THR A 29 -4.55 -0.81 4.46
N THR A 30 -5.60 -1.36 5.06
CA THR A 30 -6.92 -0.74 5.12
C THR A 30 -7.21 -0.26 6.54
N ILE A 31 -7.78 0.93 6.66
CA ILE A 31 -8.31 1.46 7.92
C ILE A 31 -9.65 0.78 8.20
N VAL A 32 -9.81 0.17 9.37
CA VAL A 32 -11.01 -0.61 9.71
C VAL A 32 -12.28 0.26 9.79
N GLU A 33 -12.17 1.46 10.37
CA GLU A 33 -13.31 2.34 10.64
C GLU A 33 -13.97 2.94 9.40
N CYS A 34 -13.20 3.14 8.31
CA CYS A 34 -13.69 3.84 7.11
C CYS A 34 -13.37 3.12 5.79
N LEU A 35 -12.71 1.96 5.85
CA LEU A 35 -12.34 1.12 4.71
C LEU A 35 -11.49 1.79 3.62
N HIS A 36 -10.86 2.93 3.90
CA HIS A 36 -9.87 3.51 2.99
C HIS A 36 -8.55 2.75 3.06
N SER A 37 -7.98 2.45 1.88
CA SER A 37 -6.77 1.64 1.73
C SER A 37 -5.58 2.47 1.23
N PHE A 38 -4.39 2.11 1.71
CA PHE A 38 -3.12 2.78 1.40
C PHE A 38 -1.99 1.75 1.34
N CYS A 39 -0.82 2.13 0.82
CA CYS A 39 0.37 1.30 1.00
C CYS A 39 0.76 1.24 2.48
N ARG A 40 1.22 0.07 2.96
CA ARG A 40 1.65 -0.13 4.37
C ARG A 40 2.61 0.95 4.84
N SER A 41 3.67 1.19 4.06
CA SER A 41 4.70 2.18 4.39
C SER A 41 4.14 3.60 4.47
N CYS A 42 3.21 3.95 3.57
CA CYS A 42 2.61 5.27 3.49
C CYS A 42 1.75 5.56 4.72
N ILE A 43 0.82 4.65 5.06
CA ILE A 43 -0.09 4.87 6.19
C ILE A 43 0.63 4.79 7.53
N LEU A 44 1.61 3.89 7.69
CA LEU A 44 2.41 3.84 8.91
C LEU A 44 3.21 5.13 9.13
N THR A 45 3.78 5.72 8.08
CA THR A 45 4.49 7.00 8.20
C THR A 45 3.56 8.16 8.47
N TYR A 46 2.38 8.20 7.83
CA TYR A 46 1.37 9.23 8.07
C TYR A 46 0.87 9.22 9.53
N LEU A 47 0.60 8.04 10.09
CA LEU A 47 0.06 7.88 11.45
C LEU A 47 1.07 8.12 12.58
N LYS A 48 2.33 8.47 12.27
CA LYS A 48 3.29 8.96 13.28
C LYS A 48 2.92 10.33 13.82
N LEU A 49 2.32 11.16 12.97
CA LEU A 49 2.00 12.57 13.28
C LEU A 49 0.49 12.85 13.27
N ASN A 50 -0.33 11.91 12.79
CA ASN A 50 -1.76 12.09 12.58
C ASN A 50 -2.56 10.93 13.19
N THR A 51 -3.78 11.22 13.62
CA THR A 51 -4.71 10.24 14.21
C THR A 51 -6.00 10.07 13.42
N THR A 52 -6.11 10.72 12.26
CA THR A 52 -7.29 10.74 11.39
C THR A 52 -7.02 10.06 10.05
N CYS A 53 -8.06 9.73 9.29
CA CYS A 53 -7.92 9.22 7.93
C CYS A 53 -7.44 10.34 6.97
N PRO A 54 -6.45 10.10 6.08
CA PRO A 54 -6.02 11.08 5.07
C PRO A 54 -7.09 11.48 4.05
N VAL A 55 -8.15 10.68 3.90
CA VAL A 55 -9.18 10.87 2.86
C VAL A 55 -10.44 11.50 3.42
N CYS A 56 -11.00 10.94 4.51
CA CYS A 56 -12.29 11.36 5.06
C CYS A 56 -12.19 12.02 6.44
N ALA A 57 -10.97 12.21 6.98
CA ALA A 57 -10.72 12.79 8.30
C ALA A 57 -11.37 12.06 9.50
N THR A 58 -11.96 10.88 9.31
CA THR A 58 -12.47 10.03 10.40
C THR A 58 -11.38 9.79 11.44
N LEU A 59 -11.69 9.99 12.73
CA LEU A 59 -10.78 9.71 13.83
C LEU A 59 -10.57 8.20 13.96
N LEU A 60 -9.31 7.74 13.91
CA LEU A 60 -8.99 6.32 13.90
C LEU A 60 -8.93 5.74 15.30
N HIS A 61 -8.20 6.41 16.19
CA HIS A 61 -8.05 6.01 17.58
C HIS A 61 -7.48 7.19 18.39
N LYS A 62 -7.91 7.33 19.65
CA LYS A 62 -7.47 8.43 20.53
C LYS A 62 -5.97 8.41 20.84
N THR A 63 -5.40 7.24 21.15
CA THR A 63 -4.00 7.10 21.58
C THR A 63 -3.12 6.18 20.72
N LYS A 64 -3.69 5.26 19.93
CA LYS A 64 -2.96 4.21 19.20
C LYS A 64 -3.53 4.03 17.78
N PRO A 65 -3.24 4.94 16.83
CA PRO A 65 -3.81 4.88 15.48
C PRO A 65 -3.40 3.61 14.70
N HIS A 66 -2.27 2.97 15.03
CA HIS A 66 -1.85 1.71 14.41
C HIS A 66 -2.79 0.53 14.72
N CYS A 67 -3.56 0.60 15.81
CA CYS A 67 -4.55 -0.43 16.13
C CYS A 67 -5.77 -0.40 15.19
N ALA A 68 -5.97 0.70 14.46
CA ALA A 68 -7.10 0.90 13.55
C ALA A 68 -6.83 0.49 12.10
N ILE A 69 -5.64 -0.06 11.79
CA ILE A 69 -5.27 -0.50 10.44
C ILE A 69 -5.02 -2.02 10.38
N ARG A 70 -5.34 -2.63 9.25
CA ARG A 70 -5.11 -4.07 9.00
C ARG A 70 -4.54 -4.29 7.59
N PRO A 71 -3.58 -5.23 7.42
CA PRO A 71 -3.15 -5.64 6.09
C PRO A 71 -4.31 -6.24 5.30
N ASP A 72 -4.49 -5.77 4.06
CA ASP A 72 -5.55 -6.21 3.17
C ASP A 72 -4.98 -7.12 2.07
N ARG A 73 -4.87 -8.40 2.41
CA ARG A 73 -4.27 -9.42 1.52
C ARG A 73 -5.12 -9.65 0.27
N ALA A 74 -6.45 -9.50 0.39
CA ALA A 74 -7.36 -9.68 -0.72
C ALA A 74 -7.21 -8.55 -1.74
N LEU A 75 -7.25 -7.29 -1.27
CA LEU A 75 -7.01 -6.13 -2.13
C LEU A 75 -5.62 -6.17 -2.78
N GLN A 76 -4.58 -6.53 -2.02
CA GLN A 76 -3.24 -6.67 -2.59
C GLN A 76 -3.19 -7.76 -3.68
N SER A 77 -3.88 -8.88 -3.49
CA SER A 77 -3.97 -9.93 -4.52
C SER A 77 -4.69 -9.44 -5.78
N ILE A 78 -5.76 -8.66 -5.62
CA ILE A 78 -6.48 -8.04 -6.74
C ILE A 78 -5.55 -7.10 -7.52
N VAL A 79 -4.86 -6.20 -6.82
CA VAL A 79 -3.92 -5.24 -7.42
C VAL A 79 -2.84 -5.97 -8.23
N TYR A 80 -2.20 -7.00 -7.66
CA TYR A 80 -1.14 -7.74 -8.36
C TYR A 80 -1.64 -8.61 -9.52
N LYS A 81 -2.90 -9.05 -9.50
CA LYS A 81 -3.48 -9.82 -10.61
C LYS A 81 -3.97 -8.94 -11.76
N LEU A 82 -4.42 -7.71 -11.45
CA LEU A 82 -4.96 -6.79 -12.46
C LEU A 82 -3.89 -5.93 -13.13
N ILE A 83 -2.85 -5.52 -12.41
CA ILE A 83 -1.82 -4.64 -12.97
C ILE A 83 -0.66 -5.47 -13.53
N PRO A 84 -0.40 -5.41 -14.85
CA PRO A 84 0.64 -6.23 -15.48
C PRO A 84 2.03 -5.83 -14.99
N ASN A 85 2.85 -6.84 -14.71
CA ASN A 85 4.26 -6.71 -14.30
C ASN A 85 4.50 -5.95 -12.98
N LEU A 86 3.45 -5.62 -12.21
CA LEU A 86 3.59 -4.82 -10.98
C LEU A 86 4.34 -5.61 -9.90
N PHE A 87 3.97 -6.87 -9.70
CA PHE A 87 4.59 -7.74 -8.71
C PHE A 87 6.07 -7.96 -9.01
N GLU A 88 6.40 -8.29 -10.26
CA GLU A 88 7.78 -8.53 -10.71
C GLU A 88 8.65 -7.28 -10.53
N LYS A 89 8.12 -6.10 -10.87
CA LYS A 89 8.81 -4.82 -10.67
C LYS A 89 9.10 -4.54 -9.20
N GLU A 90 8.11 -4.75 -8.32
CA GLU A 90 8.29 -4.54 -6.88
C GLU A 90 9.31 -5.54 -6.30
N MET A 91 9.24 -6.82 -6.68
CA MET A 91 10.20 -7.83 -6.23
C MET A 91 11.63 -7.54 -6.72
N LEU A 92 11.78 -7.08 -7.97
CA LEU A 92 13.07 -6.65 -8.51
C LEU A 92 13.63 -5.45 -7.73
N CYS A 93 12.80 -4.46 -7.43
CA CYS A 93 13.22 -3.31 -6.63
C CYS A 93 13.68 -3.73 -5.23
N ARG A 94 12.94 -4.64 -4.57
CA ARG A 94 13.33 -5.19 -3.26
C ARG A 94 14.68 -5.89 -3.34
N ARG A 95 14.91 -6.72 -4.36
CA ARG A 95 16.17 -7.46 -4.55
C ARG A 95 17.36 -6.49 -4.71
N LYS A 96 17.25 -5.53 -5.63
CA LYS A 96 18.29 -4.52 -5.89
C LYS A 96 18.64 -3.72 -4.63
N PHE A 97 17.64 -3.40 -3.80
CA PHE A 97 17.86 -2.72 -2.53
C PHE A 97 18.74 -3.54 -1.57
N TYR A 98 18.50 -4.86 -1.44
CA TYR A 98 19.32 -5.73 -0.60
C TYR A 98 20.71 -6.02 -1.21
N GLU A 99 20.85 -5.93 -2.53
CA GLU A 99 22.12 -6.07 -3.25
C GLU A 99 22.98 -4.78 -3.23
N GLY A 100 22.41 -3.66 -2.75
CA GLY A 100 23.12 -2.38 -2.69
C GLY A 100 23.19 -1.62 -4.03
N GLU A 101 22.46 -2.08 -5.04
CA GLU A 101 22.37 -1.45 -6.36
C GLU A 101 21.32 -0.31 -6.36
N TYR A 102 21.70 0.85 -5.82
CA TYR A 102 20.82 2.02 -5.70
C TYR A 102 20.56 2.71 -7.05
N LEU A 103 19.56 2.26 -7.80
CA LEU A 103 18.97 3.00 -8.94
C LEU A 103 17.43 2.90 -9.00
N CYS A 104 16.75 3.10 -7.86
CA CYS A 104 15.31 3.41 -7.88
C CYS A 104 15.05 4.63 -6.99
N SER A 105 15.23 5.79 -7.59
CA SER A 105 14.99 7.11 -7.00
C SER A 105 13.51 7.26 -6.64
N THR A 106 13.18 7.17 -5.34
CA THR A 106 12.27 8.04 -4.56
C THR A 106 11.68 7.40 -3.28
N PHE A 107 11.90 6.11 -2.97
CA PHE A 107 11.22 5.46 -1.82
C PHE A 107 12.13 4.90 -0.71
N LEU A 108 13.35 5.45 -0.55
CA LEU A 108 14.40 4.86 0.31
C LEU A 108 14.44 5.34 1.77
N LEU A 109 13.47 6.12 2.25
CA LEU A 109 13.39 6.46 3.68
C LEU A 109 12.42 5.57 4.48
N ASN A 110 11.59 4.73 3.84
CA ASN A 110 10.54 3.99 4.55
C ASN A 110 10.75 2.47 4.67
N PHE A 111 11.77 1.88 4.01
CA PHE A 111 11.98 0.41 4.06
C PHE A 111 12.67 -0.08 5.34
N LYS A 112 13.49 0.75 6.02
CA LYS A 112 14.11 0.36 7.31
C LYS A 112 13.09 0.13 8.45
N GLN A 113 11.84 0.59 8.31
CA GLN A 113 10.80 0.44 9.33
C GLN A 113 9.85 -0.76 9.13
N ILE A 114 9.90 -1.43 7.98
CA ILE A 114 9.03 -2.60 7.71
C ILE A 114 9.54 -3.84 8.46
N LEU A 115 10.85 -3.94 8.73
CA LEU A 115 11.46 -5.09 9.41
C LEU A 115 11.54 -4.97 10.94
N THR A 116 11.17 -3.84 11.55
CA THR A 116 11.32 -3.62 13.01
C THR A 116 10.02 -3.58 13.81
N PHE A 117 8.86 -3.69 13.16
CA PHE A 117 7.60 -3.80 13.90
C PHE A 117 7.32 -5.24 14.28
N ARG A 118 7.72 -5.57 15.53
CA ARG A 118 7.23 -6.72 16.27
C ARG A 118 5.69 -6.80 16.13
N PRO A 119 5.13 -7.99 15.87
CA PRO A 119 3.69 -8.19 15.96
C PRO A 119 3.23 -7.84 17.38
N CYS A 120 2.17 -7.06 17.48
CA CYS A 120 1.16 -7.31 18.50
C CYS A 120 0.55 -8.69 18.20
#